data_AF-A0A218ZTN9-F1
#
_entry.id   AF-A0A218ZTN9-F1
#
_cell.length_a   1.000
_cell.length_b   1.000
_cell.length_c   1.000
_cell.angle_alpha   90.00
_cell.angle_beta   90.00
_cell.angle_gamma   90.00
#
_symmetry.space_group_name_H-M   'P 1'
#
loop_
_entity.id
_entity.type
_entity.pdbx_description
1 polymer ?
#
loop_
_entity_poly.entity_id
_entity_poly.type
_entity_poly.pdbx_seq_one_letter_code
_entity_poly.pdbx_strand_id
1 'polypeptide(L)'
;MITATLAELSLLVIQFIIGMWMNLFAVFPSLGAVFTMYGLMGIMFSVPELMVHMMNGVLIGLLSVMIFALTLMRSDRKSAVVGAVASLSIFFAGISGLEFIFTGFQNNIFSFIMSLGFIVAVISYAFLIYSLSVSSGSLRLHQ
;
A
#
# COMPACT_ATOMS: atom_id res chain seq x y z
N MET A 1 14.64 -10.80 0.42
CA MET A 1 13.19 -10.96 0.71
C MET A 1 12.80 -10.35 2.04
N ILE A 2 13.30 -10.83 3.19
CA ILE A 2 12.99 -10.24 4.52
C ILE A 2 13.24 -8.72 4.55
N THR A 3 14.39 -8.25 4.08
CA THR A 3 14.70 -6.81 4.00
C THR A 3 13.72 -6.03 3.14
N ALA A 4 13.29 -6.59 2.00
CA ALA A 4 12.31 -5.95 1.13
C ALA A 4 10.94 -5.89 1.81
N THR A 5 10.52 -6.96 2.50
CA THR A 5 9.26 -6.99 3.25
C THR A 5 9.28 -6.05 4.46
N LEU A 6 10.43 -5.86 5.11
CA LEU A 6 10.59 -4.86 6.17
C LEU A 6 10.48 -3.43 5.60
N ALA A 7 11.16 -3.15 4.49
CA ALA A 7 11.07 -1.86 3.82
C ALA A 7 9.61 -1.55 3.42
N GLU A 8 8.93 -2.53 2.84
CA GLU A 8 7.51 -2.44 2.50
C GLU A 8 6.63 -2.14 3.72
N LEU A 9 6.85 -2.83 4.84
CA LEU A 9 6.11 -2.58 6.09
C LEU A 9 6.37 -1.15 6.61
N SER A 10 7.61 -0.66 6.53
CA SER A 10 7.95 0.71 6.91
C SER A 10 7.27 1.75 6.01
N LEU A 11 7.26 1.53 4.69
CA LEU A 11 6.58 2.41 3.74
C LEU A 11 5.08 2.41 3.96
N LEU A 12 4.48 1.25 4.26
CA LEU A 12 3.08 1.14 4.64
C LEU A 12 2.80 2.00 5.88
N VAL A 13 3.57 1.89 6.96
CA VAL A 13 3.36 2.73 8.17
C VAL A 13 3.39 4.22 7.83
N ILE A 14 4.36 4.66 7.01
CA ILE A 14 4.44 6.05 6.54
C ILE A 14 3.19 6.42 5.74
N GLN A 15 2.76 5.55 4.81
CA GLN A 15 1.56 5.75 3.99
C GLN A 15 0.30 5.94 4.83
N PHE A 16 0.14 5.13 5.88
CA PHE A 16 -1.00 5.19 6.78
C PHE A 16 -1.04 6.49 7.56
N ILE A 17 0.11 6.94 8.10
CA ILE A 17 0.19 8.20 8.83
C ILE A 17 -0.19 9.37 7.93
N ILE A 18 0.37 9.43 6.70
CA ILE A 18 0.04 10.47 5.74
C ILE A 18 -1.45 10.38 5.34
N GLY A 19 -1.96 9.18 5.10
CA GLY A 19 -3.37 8.96 4.76
C GLY A 19 -4.32 9.40 5.88
N MET A 20 -4.00 9.09 7.13
CA MET A 20 -4.77 9.56 8.30
C MET A 20 -4.72 11.07 8.41
N TRP A 21 -3.53 11.67 8.27
CA TRP A 21 -3.38 13.12 8.29
C TRP A 21 -4.28 13.79 7.26
N MET A 22 -4.26 13.28 6.03
CA MET A 22 -5.09 13.82 4.95
C MET A 22 -6.59 13.67 5.22
N ASN A 23 -7.04 12.53 5.74
CA ASN A 23 -8.46 12.31 6.05
C ASN A 23 -8.96 13.21 7.20
N LEU A 24 -8.10 13.61 8.13
CA LEU A 24 -8.47 14.38 9.31
C LEU A 24 -8.23 15.89 9.19
N PHE A 25 -7.22 16.29 8.41
CA PHE A 25 -6.70 17.67 8.45
C PHE A 25 -6.51 18.32 7.08
N ALA A 26 -6.42 17.57 5.98
CA ALA A 26 -6.19 18.17 4.67
C ALA A 26 -7.45 18.88 4.16
N VAL A 27 -7.25 20.06 3.58
CA VAL A 27 -8.32 20.81 2.90
C VAL A 27 -8.15 20.59 1.40
N PHE A 28 -9.07 19.85 0.81
CA PHE A 28 -9.06 19.59 -0.61
C PHE A 28 -9.81 20.68 -1.38
N PRO A 29 -9.26 21.19 -2.51
CA PRO A 29 -9.98 22.12 -3.35
C PRO A 29 -11.21 21.44 -3.97
N SER A 30 -12.37 22.11 -3.90
CA SER A 30 -13.61 21.65 -4.54
C SER A 30 -13.55 21.90 -6.05
N LEU A 31 -12.97 20.96 -6.80
CA LEU A 31 -12.86 21.08 -8.24
C LEU A 31 -13.85 20.14 -8.94
N GLY A 32 -14.79 20.71 -9.70
CA GLY A 32 -15.60 19.98 -10.69
C GLY A 32 -14.78 19.49 -11.91
N ALA A 33 -13.45 19.60 -11.87
CA ALA A 33 -12.53 19.43 -13.01
C ALA A 33 -11.43 18.36 -12.80
N VAL A 34 -11.63 17.41 -11.88
CA VAL A 34 -10.69 16.28 -11.64
C VAL A 34 -10.44 15.45 -12.93
N PHE A 35 -11.35 15.49 -13.90
CA PHE A 35 -11.28 14.77 -15.17
C PHE A 35 -10.34 15.35 -16.24
N THR A 36 -9.64 16.46 -15.97
CA THR A 36 -8.62 16.97 -16.90
C THR A 36 -7.23 16.51 -16.47
N MET A 37 -6.37 16.10 -17.41
CA MET A 37 -4.98 15.71 -17.12
C MET A 37 -4.21 16.81 -16.36
N TYR A 38 -4.50 18.08 -16.66
CA TYR A 38 -3.96 19.24 -15.96
C TYR A 38 -4.61 19.49 -14.59
N GLY A 39 -5.84 19.01 -14.37
CA GLY A 39 -6.59 19.14 -13.12
C GLY A 39 -5.98 18.32 -11.98
N LEU A 40 -5.62 17.05 -12.23
CA LEU A 40 -4.96 16.21 -11.22
C LEU A 40 -3.60 16.78 -10.81
N MET A 41 -2.80 17.23 -11.79
CA MET A 41 -1.52 17.91 -11.55
C MET A 41 -1.71 19.17 -10.72
N GLY A 42 -2.71 20.01 -11.04
CA GLY A 42 -3.03 21.21 -10.26
C GLY A 42 -3.38 20.90 -8.81
N ILE A 43 -4.18 19.85 -8.57
CA ILE A 43 -4.52 19.39 -7.21
C ILE A 43 -3.26 18.94 -6.46
N MET A 44 -2.40 18.13 -7.10
CA MET A 44 -1.17 17.63 -6.48
C MET A 44 -0.18 18.74 -6.10
N PHE A 45 -0.10 19.83 -6.88
CA PHE A 45 0.69 21.00 -6.49
C PHE A 45 0.05 21.81 -5.37
N SER A 46 -1.28 21.86 -5.29
CA SER A 46 -2.00 22.57 -4.23
C SER A 46 -2.01 21.82 -2.88
N VAL A 47 -1.91 20.49 -2.93
CA VAL A 47 -1.87 19.61 -1.75
C VAL A 47 -0.63 18.71 -1.85
N PRO A 48 0.55 19.22 -1.46
CA PRO A 48 1.81 18.47 -1.56
C PRO A 48 1.78 17.12 -0.81
N GLU A 49 1.02 17.03 0.27
CA GLU A 49 0.84 15.80 1.06
C GLU A 49 0.18 14.69 0.23
N LEU A 50 -0.79 15.04 -0.62
CA LEU A 50 -1.42 14.10 -1.55
C LEU A 50 -0.43 13.59 -2.58
N MET A 51 0.44 14.47 -3.10
CA MET A 51 1.48 14.08 -4.05
C MET A 51 2.44 13.06 -3.42
N VAL A 52 2.91 13.33 -2.20
CA VAL A 52 3.80 12.41 -1.47
C VAL A 52 3.08 11.09 -1.15
N HIS A 53 1.81 11.14 -0.74
CA HIS A 53 1.00 9.95 -0.49
C HIS A 53 0.83 9.08 -1.74
N MET A 54 0.53 9.69 -2.89
CA MET A 54 0.38 8.95 -4.14
C MET A 54 1.70 8.34 -4.59
N MET A 55 2.80 9.10 -4.52
CA MET A 55 4.12 8.61 -4.89
C MET A 55 4.56 7.43 -4.01
N ASN A 56 4.38 7.53 -2.70
CA ASN A 56 4.68 6.44 -1.77
C ASN A 56 3.77 5.22 -2.01
N GLY A 57 2.48 5.44 -2.32
CA GLY A 57 1.55 4.38 -2.71
C GLY A 57 2.00 3.62 -3.97
N VAL A 58 2.52 4.32 -4.98
CA VAL A 58 3.09 3.68 -6.19
C VAL A 58 4.33 2.86 -5.84
N LEU A 59 5.24 3.39 -5.00
CA LEU A 59 6.43 2.66 -4.56
C LEU A 59 6.07 1.37 -3.82
N ILE A 60 5.09 1.42 -2.92
CA ILE A 60 4.53 0.25 -2.22
C ILE A 60 3.96 -0.74 -3.23
N GLY A 61 3.17 -0.29 -4.21
CA GLY A 61 2.64 -1.16 -5.27
C GLY A 61 3.73 -1.91 -6.04
N LEU A 62 4.82 -1.23 -6.41
CA LEU A 62 5.95 -1.83 -7.12
C LEU A 62 6.72 -2.83 -6.25
N LEU A 63 7.04 -2.46 -4.99
CA LEU A 63 7.68 -3.37 -4.05
C LEU A 63 6.83 -4.59 -3.76
N SER A 64 5.51 -4.42 -3.68
CA SER A 64 4.56 -5.50 -3.45
C SER A 64 4.59 -6.55 -4.55
N VAL A 65 4.52 -6.11 -5.81
CA VAL A 65 4.65 -7.01 -6.98
C VAL A 65 6.00 -7.72 -6.97
N MET A 66 7.08 -7.02 -6.65
CA MET A 66 8.41 -7.63 -6.52
C MET A 66 8.45 -8.69 -5.41
N ILE A 67 7.89 -8.40 -4.23
CA ILE A 67 7.85 -9.36 -3.11
C ILE A 67 7.04 -10.58 -3.49
N PHE A 68 5.89 -10.42 -4.15
CA PHE A 68 5.10 -11.54 -4.63
C PHE A 68 5.83 -12.39 -5.68
N ALA A 69 6.54 -11.78 -6.62
CA ALA A 69 7.39 -12.53 -7.56
C ALA A 69 8.46 -13.35 -6.81
N LEU A 70 9.10 -12.77 -5.80
CA LEU A 70 10.07 -13.48 -4.97
C LEU A 70 9.47 -14.64 -4.17
N THR A 71 8.23 -14.52 -3.68
CA THR A 71 7.57 -15.62 -2.97
C THR A 71 7.19 -16.76 -3.92
N LEU A 72 6.80 -16.47 -5.16
CA LEU A 72 6.58 -17.48 -6.21
C LEU A 72 7.87 -18.25 -6.54
N MET A 73 9.00 -17.54 -6.65
CA MET A 73 10.30 -18.16 -6.98
C MET A 73 10.82 -19.11 -5.89
N ARG A 74 10.38 -18.96 -4.63
CA ARG A 74 10.75 -19.86 -3.54
C ARG A 74 9.99 -21.19 -3.54
N SER A 75 8.99 -21.35 -4.41
CA SER A 75 8.13 -22.54 -4.49
C SER A 75 7.46 -22.95 -3.16
N ASP A 76 7.38 -22.04 -2.18
CA ASP A 76 6.59 -22.23 -0.97
C ASP A 76 5.18 -21.70 -1.20
N ARG A 77 4.22 -22.62 -1.34
CA ARG A 77 2.81 -22.28 -1.58
C ARG A 77 2.24 -21.37 -0.50
N LYS A 78 2.68 -21.49 0.76
CA LYS A 78 2.17 -20.65 1.86
C LYS A 78 2.62 -19.20 1.67
N SER A 79 3.92 -18.97 1.49
CA SER A 79 4.47 -17.64 1.22
C SER A 79 3.90 -17.01 -0.05
N ALA A 80 3.69 -17.82 -1.10
CA ALA A 80 3.10 -17.35 -2.36
C ALA A 80 1.66 -16.86 -2.17
N VAL A 81 0.81 -17.61 -1.46
CA VAL A 81 -0.58 -17.21 -1.17
C VAL A 81 -0.62 -15.94 -0.33
N VAL A 82 0.20 -15.85 0.72
CA VAL A 82 0.26 -14.64 1.57
C VAL A 82 0.75 -13.43 0.78
N GLY A 83 1.77 -13.59 -0.06
CA GLY A 83 2.26 -12.53 -0.94
C GLY A 83 1.21 -12.07 -1.95
N ALA A 84 0.42 -13.00 -2.51
CA ALA A 84 -0.69 -12.68 -3.40
C ALA A 84 -1.78 -11.87 -2.68
N VAL A 85 -2.19 -12.31 -1.48
CA VAL A 85 -3.18 -11.59 -0.67
C VAL A 85 -2.71 -10.18 -0.36
N ALA A 86 -1.47 -10.01 0.11
CA ALA A 86 -0.89 -8.70 0.39
C ALA A 86 -0.91 -7.78 -0.85
N SER A 87 -0.49 -8.31 -2.00
CA SER A 87 -0.42 -7.55 -3.25
C SER A 87 -1.79 -7.14 -3.78
N LEU A 88 -2.76 -8.05 -3.74
CA LEU A 88 -4.13 -7.75 -4.13
C LEU A 88 -4.73 -6.71 -3.19
N SER A 89 -4.48 -6.80 -1.88
CA SER A 89 -4.96 -5.82 -0.91
C SER A 89 -4.39 -4.41 -1.15
N ILE A 90 -3.09 -4.30 -1.47
CA ILE A 90 -2.48 -3.02 -1.88
C ILE A 90 -3.11 -2.51 -3.17
N PHE A 91 -3.33 -3.38 -4.15
CA PHE A 91 -3.94 -3.00 -5.42
C PHE A 91 -5.37 -2.46 -5.22
N PHE A 92 -6.19 -3.13 -4.42
CA PHE A 92 -7.52 -2.65 -4.04
C PHE A 92 -7.48 -1.33 -3.27
N ALA A 93 -6.49 -1.16 -2.37
CA ALA A 93 -6.29 0.09 -1.67
C ALA A 93 -5.92 1.24 -2.64
N GLY A 94 -5.05 0.98 -3.61
CA GLY A 94 -4.69 1.94 -4.65
C GLY A 94 -5.90 2.36 -5.50
N ILE A 95 -6.69 1.39 -5.99
CA ILE A 95 -7.88 1.69 -6.80
C ILE A 95 -8.89 2.50 -5.99
N SER A 96 -9.21 2.09 -4.76
CA SER A 96 -10.15 2.83 -3.92
C SER A 96 -9.63 4.23 -3.55
N GLY A 97 -8.32 4.41 -3.38
CA GLY A 97 -7.72 5.74 -3.22
C GLY A 97 -7.90 6.63 -4.45
N LEU A 98 -7.75 6.08 -5.66
CA LEU A 98 -8.02 6.82 -6.90
C LEU A 98 -9.50 7.17 -7.05
N GLU A 99 -10.41 6.25 -6.75
CA GLU A 99 -11.85 6.49 -6.74
C GLU A 99 -12.24 7.58 -5.73
N PHE A 100 -11.60 7.61 -4.55
CA PHE A 100 -11.80 8.68 -3.58
C PHE A 100 -11.46 10.06 -4.17
N ILE A 101 -10.37 10.17 -4.92
CA ILE A 101 -9.99 11.39 -5.65
C ILE A 101 -11.03 11.72 -6.74
N PHE A 102 -11.47 10.72 -7.51
CA PHE A 102 -12.43 10.93 -8.61
C PHE A 102 -13.82 11.36 -8.12
N THR A 103 -14.19 11.03 -6.89
CA THR A 103 -15.39 11.57 -6.24
C THR A 103 -15.20 12.98 -5.64
N GLY A 104 -14.07 13.64 -5.89
CA GLY A 104 -13.75 14.95 -5.33
C GLY A 104 -13.53 14.93 -3.83
N PHE A 105 -12.95 13.83 -3.31
CA PHE A 105 -12.67 13.64 -1.88
C PHE A 105 -13.92 13.63 -0.98
N GLN A 106 -15.11 13.36 -1.53
CA GLN A 106 -16.38 13.42 -0.79
C GLN A 106 -16.88 12.03 -0.35
N ASN A 107 -16.54 10.97 -1.07
CA ASN A 107 -17.08 9.64 -0.78
C ASN A 107 -16.19 8.84 0.18
N ASN A 108 -16.46 8.98 1.48
CA ASN A 108 -15.71 8.33 2.55
C ASN A 108 -15.72 6.80 2.51
N ILE A 109 -16.63 6.16 1.76
CA ILE A 109 -16.64 4.70 1.58
C ILE A 109 -15.36 4.25 0.88
N PHE A 110 -14.86 5.02 -0.10
CA PHE A 110 -13.63 4.69 -0.80
C PHE A 110 -12.41 4.82 0.11
N SER A 111 -12.34 5.86 0.93
CA SER A 111 -11.28 6.01 1.95
C SER A 111 -11.31 4.88 3.00
N PHE A 112 -12.51 4.43 3.39
CA PHE A 112 -12.68 3.28 4.28
C PHE A 112 -12.21 1.97 3.65
N ILE A 113 -12.60 1.68 2.40
CA ILE A 113 -12.15 0.49 1.67
C ILE A 113 -10.63 0.50 1.48
N MET A 114 -10.05 1.67 1.18
CA MET A 114 -8.60 1.84 1.08
C MET A 114 -7.91 1.45 2.40
N SER A 115 -8.45 1.91 3.53
CA SER A 115 -7.94 1.59 4.86
C SER A 115 -8.07 0.10 5.20
N LEU A 116 -9.15 -0.56 4.77
CA LEU A 116 -9.31 -2.01 4.92
C LEU A 116 -8.26 -2.79 4.13
N GLY A 117 -8.04 -2.44 2.86
CA GLY A 117 -6.99 -3.06 2.04
C GLY A 117 -5.60 -2.87 2.68
N PHE A 118 -5.36 -1.68 3.21
CA PHE A 118 -4.12 -1.37 3.93
C PHE A 118 -3.92 -2.26 5.17
N ILE A 119 -4.94 -2.45 6.01
CA ILE A 119 -4.86 -3.31 7.21
C ILE A 119 -4.53 -4.76 6.82
N VAL A 120 -5.20 -5.29 5.79
CA VAL A 120 -4.94 -6.65 5.32
C VAL A 120 -3.49 -6.78 4.81
N ALA A 121 -2.97 -5.79 4.10
CA ALA A 121 -1.59 -5.77 3.63
C ALA A 121 -0.57 -5.78 4.80
N VAL A 122 -0.78 -4.94 5.81
CA VAL A 122 0.10 -4.89 7.01
C VAL A 122 0.14 -6.24 7.73
N ILE A 123 -1.03 -6.84 7.98
CA ILE A 123 -1.12 -8.15 8.65
C ILE A 123 -0.42 -9.23 7.80
N SER A 124 -0.66 -9.22 6.49
CA SER A 124 -0.08 -10.22 5.58
C SER A 124 1.45 -10.13 5.54
N TYR A 125 2.02 -8.93 5.47
CA TYR A 125 3.48 -8.77 5.47
C TYR A 125 4.13 -9.05 6.82
N ALA A 126 3.46 -8.68 7.94
CA ALA A 126 3.93 -9.06 9.27
C ALA A 126 3.98 -10.59 9.41
N PHE A 127 2.92 -11.28 8.96
CA PHE A 127 2.89 -12.74 8.95
C PHE A 127 3.97 -13.34 8.04
N LEU A 128 4.18 -12.76 6.86
CA LEU A 128 5.22 -13.19 5.92
C LEU A 128 6.62 -13.08 6.55
N ILE A 129 6.95 -11.95 7.19
CA ILE A 129 8.23 -11.77 7.91
C ILE A 129 8.39 -12.83 9.00
N TYR A 130 7.35 -13.05 9.81
CA TYR A 130 7.37 -14.05 10.88
C TYR A 130 7.66 -15.45 10.33
N SER A 131 6.91 -15.88 9.30
CA SER A 131 7.06 -17.20 8.69
C SER A 131 8.47 -17.42 8.12
N LEU A 132 9.03 -16.40 7.46
CA LEU A 132 10.38 -16.46 6.90
C LEU A 132 11.47 -16.50 7.96
N SER A 133 11.26 -15.80 9.07
CA SER A 133 12.21 -15.74 10.18
C SER A 133 12.29 -17.08 10.90
N VAL A 134 11.14 -17.73 11.14
CA VAL A 134 11.06 -19.07 11.74
C VAL A 134 11.73 -20.12 10.85
N SER A 135 11.45 -20.10 9.55
CA SER A 135 12.08 -21.03 8.58
C SER A 135 13.61 -20.85 8.52
N SER A 136 14.10 -19.62 8.58
CA SER A 136 15.54 -19.34 8.55
C SER A 136 16.26 -19.77 9.84
N GLY A 137 15.60 -19.68 10.99
CA GLY A 137 16.14 -20.15 12.27
C GLY A 137 16.24 -21.68 12.35
N SER A 138 15.24 -22.40 11.84
CA SER A 138 15.25 -23.86 11.79
C SER A 138 16.41 -24.42 10.96
N LEU A 139 16.74 -23.79 9.82
CA LEU A 139 17.88 -24.20 8.99
C LEU A 139 19.24 -24.04 9.68
N ARG A 140 19.38 -23.11 10.63
CA ARG A 140 20.64 -22.90 11.37
C ARG A 140 20.86 -23.88 12.52
N LEU A 141 19.81 -24.57 13.00
CA LEU A 141 19.91 -25.56 14.08
C LEU A 141 20.25 -26.97 13.59
N HIS A 142 20.21 -27.20 12.27
CA HIS A 142 20.50 -28.49 11.64
C HIS A 142 21.82 -28.51 10.84
N GLN A 143 22.66 -27.49 11.03
CA GLN A 143 24.06 -27.43 10.56
C GLN A 143 25.00 -27.58 11.74
#